data_AF-A0A4S3LPU1-F1
#
_entry.id   AF-A0A4S3LPU1-F1
#
_cell.length_a   1.000
_cell.length_b   1.000
_cell.length_c   1.000
_cell.angle_alpha   90.00
_cell.angle_beta   90.00
_cell.angle_gamma   90.00
#
_symmetry.space_group_name_H-M   'P 1'
#
loop_
_entity.id
_entity.type
_entity.pdbx_description
1 polymer ?
#
loop_
_entity_poly.entity_id
_entity_poly.type
_entity_poly.pdbx_seq_one_letter_code
_entity_poly.pdbx_strand_id
1 'polypeptide(L)'
;MAKTTTENVPASCGYQGYEFHGGYPDSICGDGYLWDADSGFDGCLDSGGEIPCPSCNRAAWLAYYRPEIIEIGEEQGYERHHHPRTVKYGGFPELIRLDIDAMRKARRWIKRGWYRGRKQKQQEEIEYAR
;
A
#
# COMPACT_ATOMS: atom_id res chain seq x y z
N MET A 1 3.70 11.85 45.56
CA MET A 1 4.41 11.04 44.53
C MET A 1 3.55 11.05 43.29
N ALA A 2 3.91 11.89 42.31
CA ALA A 2 3.19 11.94 41.05
C ALA A 2 3.33 10.58 40.37
N LYS A 3 2.21 9.90 40.11
CA LYS A 3 2.19 8.73 39.25
C LYS A 3 2.42 9.24 37.85
N THR A 4 3.65 9.12 37.35
CA THR A 4 3.95 9.28 35.95
C THR A 4 3.14 8.23 35.21
N THR A 5 2.02 8.62 34.62
CA THR A 5 1.33 7.85 33.60
C THR A 5 2.29 7.80 32.41
N THR A 6 3.15 6.79 32.41
CA THR A 6 3.88 6.38 31.21
C THR A 6 2.83 5.81 30.28
N GLU A 7 2.15 6.68 29.53
CA GLU A 7 1.33 6.22 28.43
C GLU A 7 2.28 5.57 27.42
N ASN A 8 1.97 4.30 27.10
CA ASN A 8 2.76 3.46 26.21
C ASN A 8 3.01 4.21 24.91
N VAL A 9 4.24 4.64 24.67
CA VAL A 9 4.66 4.96 23.30
C VAL A 9 4.44 3.68 22.50
N PRO A 10 3.57 3.68 21.47
CA PRO A 10 3.38 2.53 20.59
C PRO A 10 4.74 2.00 20.16
N ALA A 11 4.95 0.69 20.19
CA ALA A 11 6.25 0.12 19.90
C ALA A 11 6.61 0.39 18.42
N SER A 12 7.34 1.48 18.19
CA SER A 12 7.72 1.91 16.85
C SER A 12 8.89 1.09 16.34
N CYS A 13 8.83 0.69 15.07
CA CYS A 13 9.98 0.08 14.40
C CYS A 13 10.92 1.11 13.75
N GLY A 14 10.66 2.41 13.93
CA GLY A 14 11.46 3.49 13.34
C GLY A 14 11.22 3.73 11.84
N TYR A 15 10.17 3.14 11.25
CA TYR A 15 9.79 3.44 9.87
C TYR A 15 9.32 4.88 9.72
N GLN A 16 9.81 5.55 8.67
CA GLN A 16 9.34 6.84 8.16
C GLN A 16 9.02 6.73 6.67
N GLY A 17 7.85 7.21 6.25
CA GLY A 17 7.34 7.11 4.87
C GLY A 17 6.50 8.31 4.44
N TYR A 18 5.85 8.22 3.29
CA TYR A 18 5.15 9.33 2.59
C TYR A 18 3.65 9.04 2.34
N GLU A 19 3.08 8.08 3.08
CA GLU A 19 1.73 7.58 2.89
C GLU A 19 0.62 8.64 3.14
N PHE A 20 0.89 9.75 3.83
CA PHE A 20 -0.11 10.79 4.15
C PHE A 20 0.00 12.08 3.31
N HIS A 21 0.74 12.05 2.21
CA HIS A 21 0.73 13.06 1.13
C HIS A 21 1.23 14.48 1.49
N GLY A 22 2.07 14.64 2.51
CA GLY A 22 2.71 15.93 2.87
C GLY A 22 3.82 16.41 1.92
N GLY A 23 4.32 15.55 1.03
CA GLY A 23 5.51 15.85 0.21
C GLY A 23 6.84 15.76 0.98
N TYR A 24 6.78 15.36 2.25
CA TYR A 24 7.88 15.01 3.14
C TYR A 24 7.53 13.72 3.89
N PRO A 25 8.50 13.04 4.55
CA PRO A 25 8.21 11.85 5.34
C PRO A 25 7.32 12.20 6.55
N ASP A 26 6.03 11.95 6.42
CA ASP A 26 4.96 12.27 7.39
C ASP A 26 4.35 11.00 8.01
N SER A 27 4.76 9.82 7.58
CA SER A 27 4.19 8.56 8.04
C SER A 27 5.11 7.91 9.05
N ILE A 28 4.67 7.75 10.29
CA ILE A 28 5.45 7.11 11.36
C ILE A 28 4.81 5.81 11.82
N CYS A 29 5.65 4.84 12.20
CA CYS A 29 5.14 3.58 12.74
C CYS A 29 4.77 3.69 14.22
N GLY A 30 3.57 3.24 14.58
CA GLY A 30 3.13 2.94 15.94
C GLY A 30 2.37 1.62 15.98
N ASP A 31 2.77 0.70 16.87
CA ASP A 31 2.14 -0.62 17.07
C ASP A 31 1.91 -1.45 15.79
N GLY A 32 2.82 -1.32 14.83
CA GLY A 32 2.75 -2.06 13.56
C GLY A 32 1.83 -1.45 12.51
N TYR A 33 1.34 -0.23 12.73
CA TYR A 33 0.55 0.56 11.78
C TYR A 33 1.18 1.94 11.57
N LEU A 34 0.80 2.61 10.48
CA LEU A 34 1.28 3.94 10.12
C LEU A 34 0.31 4.99 10.65
N TRP A 35 0.87 6.02 11.25
CA TRP A 35 0.19 7.19 11.76
C TRP A 35 0.74 8.44 11.08
N ASP A 36 -0.13 9.42 10.88
CA ASP A 36 0.24 10.72 10.33
C ASP A 36 0.95 11.52 11.42
N ALA A 37 2.22 11.84 11.20
CA ALA A 37 3.10 12.55 12.13
C ALA A 37 2.66 14.00 12.38
N ASP A 38 1.88 14.57 11.47
CA ASP A 38 1.32 15.91 11.60
C ASP A 38 -0.06 15.92 12.26
N SER A 39 -0.56 14.74 12.64
CA SER A 39 -1.87 14.59 13.26
C SER A 39 -1.86 14.77 14.78
N GLY A 40 -3.01 15.18 15.29
CA GLY A 40 -3.30 15.31 16.71
C GLY A 40 -2.72 16.54 17.43
N PHE A 41 -2.70 16.45 18.75
CA PHE A 41 -2.41 17.56 19.66
C PHE A 41 -1.77 17.04 20.95
N ASP A 42 -0.84 17.82 21.52
CA ASP A 42 -0.14 17.51 22.79
C ASP A 42 0.54 16.13 22.84
N GLY A 43 1.10 15.70 21.70
CA GLY A 43 1.87 14.44 21.58
C GLY A 43 1.03 13.19 21.32
N CYS A 44 -0.30 13.32 21.20
CA CYS A 44 -1.18 12.25 20.73
C CYS A 44 -1.40 12.37 19.22
N LEU A 45 -1.40 11.24 18.50
CA LEU A 45 -1.76 11.16 17.08
C LEU A 45 -3.24 10.78 16.96
N ASP A 46 -3.98 11.45 16.07
CA ASP A 46 -5.43 11.22 15.88
C ASP A 46 -5.83 10.81 14.46
N SER A 47 -4.86 10.73 13.53
CA SER A 47 -5.06 10.30 12.15
C SER A 47 -4.11 9.16 11.78
N GLY A 48 -4.67 8.12 11.15
CA GLY A 48 -3.98 6.89 10.76
C GLY A 48 -4.32 5.71 11.67
N GLY A 49 -3.44 4.71 11.67
CA GLY A 49 -3.62 3.46 12.41
C GLY A 49 -4.27 2.33 11.59
N GLU A 50 -4.71 2.57 10.35
CA GLU A 50 -5.29 1.53 9.49
C GLU A 50 -4.28 0.94 8.51
N ILE A 51 -3.33 1.74 8.04
CA ILE A 51 -2.31 1.29 7.07
C ILE A 51 -1.26 0.48 7.84
N PRO A 52 -1.08 -0.83 7.60
CA PRO A 52 -0.08 -1.59 8.33
C PRO A 52 1.33 -1.08 8.01
N CYS A 53 2.31 -1.24 8.89
CA CYS A 53 3.67 -0.79 8.61
C CYS A 53 4.36 -1.72 7.57
N PRO A 54 4.94 -1.21 6.47
CA PRO A 54 5.65 -2.05 5.48
C PRO A 54 6.96 -2.64 6.02
N SER A 55 7.52 -2.05 7.08
CA SER A 55 8.74 -2.52 7.75
C SER A 55 8.45 -3.69 8.68
N CYS A 56 7.70 -3.48 9.78
CA CYS A 56 7.48 -4.50 10.80
C CYS A 56 6.17 -5.31 10.65
N ASN A 57 5.21 -4.87 9.82
CA ASN A 57 3.93 -5.55 9.59
C ASN A 57 3.66 -5.80 8.09
N ARG A 58 4.71 -6.22 7.38
CA ARG A 58 4.72 -6.33 5.92
C ARG A 58 3.66 -7.25 5.33
N ALA A 59 3.37 -8.36 6.00
CA ALA A 59 2.37 -9.32 5.52
C ALA A 59 0.97 -8.67 5.48
N ALA A 60 0.63 -7.89 6.51
CA ALA A 60 -0.61 -7.12 6.54
C ALA A 60 -0.56 -5.97 5.54
N TRP A 61 0.57 -5.27 5.37
CA TRP A 61 0.72 -4.21 4.36
C TRP A 61 0.41 -4.72 2.96
N LEU A 62 0.96 -5.89 2.59
CA LEU A 62 0.66 -6.53 1.30
C LEU A 62 -0.80 -6.96 1.18
N ALA A 63 -1.44 -7.36 2.27
CA ALA A 63 -2.85 -7.74 2.26
C ALA A 63 -3.76 -6.51 2.13
N TYR A 64 -3.41 -5.41 2.79
CA TYR A 64 -4.09 -4.13 2.73
C TYR A 64 -4.12 -3.60 1.30
N TYR A 65 -2.95 -3.46 0.66
CA TYR A 65 -2.83 -2.95 -0.71
C TYR A 65 -3.16 -3.98 -1.81
N ARG A 66 -3.63 -5.18 -1.45
CA ARG A 66 -3.87 -6.23 -2.44
C ARG A 66 -4.90 -5.83 -3.52
N PRO A 67 -6.04 -5.21 -3.19
CA PRO A 67 -7.00 -4.76 -4.20
C PRO A 67 -6.37 -3.78 -5.20
N GLU A 68 -5.66 -2.77 -4.73
CA GLU A 68 -5.02 -1.73 -5.53
C GLU A 68 -3.92 -2.34 -6.43
N ILE A 69 -3.14 -3.28 -5.89
CA ILE A 69 -2.13 -4.01 -6.69
C ILE A 69 -2.79 -4.81 -7.83
N ILE A 70 -3.97 -5.39 -7.59
CA ILE A 70 -4.72 -6.10 -8.63
C ILE A 70 -5.27 -5.10 -9.65
N GLU A 71 -5.84 -3.98 -9.20
CA GLU A 71 -6.39 -2.93 -10.05
C GLU A 71 -5.35 -2.35 -11.02
N ILE A 72 -4.10 -2.13 -10.56
CA ILE A 72 -2.97 -1.75 -11.43
C ILE A 72 -2.83 -2.74 -12.60
N GLY A 73 -2.98 -4.04 -12.32
CA GLY A 73 -2.99 -5.07 -13.34
C GLY A 73 -4.19 -4.94 -14.27
N GLU A 74 -5.40 -4.79 -13.70
CA GLU A 74 -6.66 -4.69 -14.45
C GLU A 74 -6.63 -3.52 -15.42
N GLU A 75 -6.22 -2.34 -14.97
CA GLU A 75 -6.05 -1.15 -15.80
C GLU A 75 -5.07 -1.39 -16.95
N GLN A 76 -3.89 -1.98 -16.68
CA GLN A 76 -2.92 -2.30 -17.72
C GLN A 76 -3.44 -3.33 -18.73
N GLY A 77 -4.23 -4.29 -18.27
CA GLY A 77 -4.87 -5.28 -19.13
C GLY A 77 -5.93 -4.64 -20.03
N TYR A 78 -6.73 -3.75 -19.46
CA TYR A 78 -7.77 -3.00 -20.15
C TYR A 78 -7.18 -2.06 -21.22
N GLU A 79 -6.11 -1.35 -20.90
CA GLU A 79 -5.34 -0.48 -21.80
C GLU A 79 -4.51 -1.24 -22.85
N ARG A 80 -4.59 -2.58 -22.87
CA ARG A 80 -3.88 -3.46 -23.82
C ARG A 80 -2.36 -3.35 -23.78
N HIS A 81 -1.77 -3.10 -22.59
CA HIS A 81 -0.32 -3.24 -22.44
C HIS A 81 0.10 -4.67 -22.80
N HIS A 82 1.20 -4.79 -23.53
CA HIS A 82 1.69 -6.08 -24.05
C HIS A 82 2.02 -7.07 -22.92
N HIS A 83 2.38 -6.59 -21.73
CA HIS A 83 2.70 -7.40 -20.56
C HIS A 83 2.46 -6.59 -19.27
N PRO A 84 2.15 -7.25 -18.14
CA PRO A 84 1.96 -6.58 -16.86
C PRO A 84 3.29 -5.98 -16.35
N ARG A 85 3.27 -4.68 -16.10
CA ARG A 85 4.34 -3.89 -15.49
C ARG A 85 4.09 -3.72 -14.01
N THR A 86 5.17 -3.68 -13.22
CA THR A 86 5.07 -3.70 -11.76
C THR A 86 4.70 -2.34 -11.14
N VAL A 87 4.76 -1.24 -11.89
CA VAL A 87 4.48 0.12 -11.38
C VAL A 87 3.90 1.01 -12.48
N LYS A 88 2.78 1.69 -12.18
CA LYS A 88 2.20 2.76 -13.02
C LYS A 88 2.30 4.13 -12.34
N TYR A 89 2.05 4.23 -11.02
CA TYR A 89 2.19 5.45 -10.19
C TYR A 89 2.71 5.13 -8.78
N GLY A 90 3.38 6.09 -8.12
CA GLY A 90 3.73 6.08 -6.69
C GLY A 90 4.80 5.07 -6.23
N GLY A 91 4.87 3.89 -6.84
CA GLY A 91 5.82 2.84 -6.50
C GLY A 91 5.53 2.15 -5.16
N PHE A 92 5.99 0.92 -5.02
CA PHE A 92 6.08 0.27 -3.72
C PHE A 92 7.17 0.94 -2.86
N PRO A 93 7.02 1.05 -1.52
CA PRO A 93 8.09 1.49 -0.63
C PRO A 93 9.38 0.70 -0.87
N GLU A 94 10.55 1.32 -0.70
CA GLU A 94 11.85 0.69 -1.02
C GLU A 94 12.03 -0.67 -0.32
N LEU A 95 11.67 -0.75 0.96
CA LEU A 95 11.73 -1.99 1.75
C LEU A 95 10.87 -3.12 1.14
N ILE A 96 9.73 -2.78 0.53
CA ILE A 96 8.91 -3.75 -0.19
C ILE A 96 9.57 -4.15 -1.50
N ARG A 97 10.18 -3.20 -2.22
CA ARG A 97 10.87 -3.47 -3.49
C ARG A 97 12.09 -4.38 -3.34
N LEU A 98 12.80 -4.25 -2.23
CA LEU A 98 13.98 -5.06 -1.91
C LEU A 98 13.60 -6.47 -1.40
N ASP A 99 12.37 -6.65 -0.91
CA ASP A 99 11.87 -7.96 -0.48
C ASP A 99 11.41 -8.81 -1.68
N ILE A 100 12.18 -9.86 -1.98
CA ILE A 100 11.95 -10.75 -3.14
C ILE A 100 10.60 -11.45 -3.06
N ASP A 101 10.17 -11.87 -1.86
CA ASP A 101 8.94 -12.63 -1.66
C ASP A 101 7.70 -11.72 -1.72
N ALA A 102 7.81 -10.51 -1.17
CA ALA A 102 6.81 -9.47 -1.30
C ALA A 102 6.58 -9.12 -2.78
N MET A 103 7.66 -8.85 -3.52
CA MET A 103 7.58 -8.53 -4.94
C MET A 103 7.09 -9.71 -5.79
N ARG A 104 7.43 -10.95 -5.43
CA ARG A 104 6.88 -12.14 -6.09
C ARG A 104 5.37 -12.25 -5.89
N LYS A 105 4.84 -11.98 -4.69
CA LYS A 105 3.40 -11.92 -4.43
C LYS A 105 2.73 -10.81 -5.24
N ALA A 106 3.26 -9.58 -5.18
CA ALA A 106 2.73 -8.43 -5.91
C ALA A 106 2.66 -8.70 -7.42
N ARG A 107 3.74 -9.20 -8.04
CA ARG A 107 3.76 -9.55 -9.47
C ARG A 107 2.69 -10.58 -9.86
N ARG A 108 2.41 -11.57 -9.01
CA ARG A 108 1.35 -12.55 -9.26
C ARG A 108 -0.03 -11.89 -9.25
N TRP A 109 -0.26 -10.94 -8.34
CA TRP A 109 -1.52 -10.21 -8.25
C TRP A 109 -1.72 -9.24 -9.43
N ILE A 110 -0.68 -8.51 -9.82
CA ILE A 110 -0.72 -7.65 -11.03
C ILE A 110 -1.02 -8.51 -12.26
N LYS A 111 -0.34 -9.66 -12.43
CA LYS A 111 -0.60 -10.57 -13.54
C LYS A 111 -2.05 -11.08 -13.55
N ARG A 112 -2.63 -11.34 -12.37
CA ARG A 112 -4.04 -11.73 -12.24
C ARG A 112 -4.97 -10.62 -12.72
N GLY A 113 -4.72 -9.38 -12.27
CA GLY A 113 -5.47 -8.22 -12.73
C GLY A 113 -5.38 -8.02 -14.24
N TRP A 114 -4.18 -8.13 -14.80
CA TRP A 114 -3.95 -7.97 -16.24
C TRP A 114 -4.80 -8.90 -17.11
N TYR A 115 -4.96 -10.17 -16.72
CA TYR A 115 -5.87 -11.06 -17.44
C TYR A 115 -7.35 -10.66 -17.31
N ARG A 116 -7.77 -10.17 -16.14
CA ARG A 116 -9.15 -9.71 -15.92
C ARG A 116 -9.46 -8.48 -16.76
N GLY A 117 -8.58 -7.48 -16.75
CA GLY A 117 -8.74 -6.26 -17.56
C GLY A 117 -8.82 -6.55 -19.06
N ARG A 118 -7.97 -7.46 -19.58
CA ARG A 118 -8.07 -7.90 -20.98
C ARG A 118 -9.41 -8.55 -21.30
N LYS A 119 -9.89 -9.42 -20.41
CA LYS A 119 -11.18 -10.09 -20.58
C LYS A 119 -12.33 -9.09 -20.58
N GLN A 120 -12.31 -8.12 -19.67
CA GLN A 120 -13.29 -7.04 -19.62
C GLN A 120 -13.30 -6.26 -20.94
N LYS A 121 -12.13 -5.83 -21.42
CA LYS A 121 -12.04 -5.07 -22.66
C LYS A 121 -12.59 -5.83 -23.86
N GLN A 122 -12.27 -7.12 -23.96
CA GLN A 122 -12.80 -7.99 -25.01
C GLN A 122 -14.32 -8.15 -24.91
N GLN A 123 -14.87 -8.29 -23.70
CA GLN A 123 -16.31 -8.40 -23.47
C GLN A 123 -17.04 -7.14 -23.91
N GLU A 124 -16.54 -5.96 -23.52
CA GLU A 124 -17.09 -4.67 -23.94
C GLU A 124 -17.06 -4.52 -25.47
N GLU A 125 -15.96 -4.89 -26.12
CA GLU A 125 -15.85 -4.83 -27.58
C GLU A 125 -16.84 -5.76 -28.29
N ILE A 126 -17.08 -6.96 -27.76
CA ILE A 126 -18.10 -7.88 -28.27
C ILE A 126 -19.51 -7.28 -28.09
N GLU A 127 -19.76 -6.62 -26.96
CA GLU A 127 -21.05 -5.99 -26.67
C GLU A 127 -21.32 -4.79 -27.58
N TYR A 128 -20.34 -3.90 -27.78
CA TYR A 128 -20.46 -2.77 -28.70
C TYR A 128 -20.54 -3.16 -30.18
N ALA A 129 -20.10 -4.37 -30.54
CA ALA A 129 -20.18 -4.88 -31.90
C ALA A 129 -21.51 -5.61 -32.21
N ARG A 130 -22.38 -5.80 -31.22
CA ARG A 130 -23.73 -6.37 -31.37
C ARG A 130 -24.76 -5.29 -31.65
#